data_AF-A0A948GK03-F1
#
_entry.id   AF-A0A948GK03-F1
#
_cell.length_a   1.000
_cell.length_b   1.000
_cell.length_c   1.000
_cell.angle_alpha   90.00
_cell.angle_beta   90.00
_cell.angle_gamma   90.00
#
_symmetry.space_group_name_H-M   'P 1'
#
loop_
_entity.id
_entity.type
_entity.pdbx_description
1 polymer ?
#
loop_
_entity_poly.entity_id
_entity_poly.type
_entity_poly.pdbx_seq_one_letter_code
_entity_poly.pdbx_strand_id
1 'polypeptide(L)' 'MNTQLLEQARKLDVSEQLDLVEAIWDGIASRGEAPPLTDAQKAELDRRFAQHLSNPDDVTPWNEVKAAVFAKVMQ' A
#
# COMPACT_ATOMS: atom_id res chain seq x y z
N MET A 1 -16.93 -2.90 16.32
CA MET A 1 -16.83 -2.11 15.07
C MET A 1 -17.91 -1.04 15.11
N ASN A 2 -17.55 0.25 14.93
CA ASN A 2 -18.54 1.33 14.92
C ASN A 2 -19.26 1.35 13.56
N THR A 3 -20.43 0.73 13.49
CA THR A 3 -21.21 0.57 12.26
C THR A 3 -21.74 1.89 11.72
N GLN A 4 -22.03 2.86 12.59
CA GLN A 4 -22.49 4.19 12.17
C GLN A 4 -21.40 4.96 11.41
N LEU A 5 -20.16 4.91 11.89
CA LEU A 5 -19.02 5.55 11.21
C LEU A 5 -18.76 4.95 9.83
N LEU A 6 -18.89 3.62 9.71
CA LEU A 6 -18.75 2.93 8.43
C LEU A 6 -19.82 3.36 7.42
N GLU A 7 -21.07 3.51 7.87
CA GLU A 7 -22.16 4.02 7.03
C GLU A 7 -21.98 5.48 6.63
N GLN A 8 -21.31 6.30 7.44
CA GLN A 8 -20.93 7.66 7.06
C GLN A 8 -19.83 7.68 6.01
N ALA A 9 -18.77 6.89 6.19
CA ALA A 9 -17.68 6.76 5.23
C ALA A 9 -18.19 6.27 3.86
N ARG A 10 -19.14 5.32 3.84
CA ARG A 10 -19.76 4.79 2.60
C ARG A 10 -20.54 5.83 1.78
N LYS A 11 -20.94 6.95 2.38
CA LYS A 11 -21.67 8.03 1.70
C LYS A 11 -20.76 9.05 1.03
N LEU A 12 -19.47 9.05 1.37
CA LEU A 12 -18.47 9.89 0.72
C LEU A 12 -18.25 9.43 -0.73
N ASP A 13 -17.76 10.31 -1.59
CA ASP A 13 -17.32 9.88 -2.91
C ASP A 13 -16.05 9.00 -2.81
N VAL A 14 -15.69 8.32 -3.89
CA VAL A 14 -14.56 7.38 -3.88
C VAL A 14 -13.24 8.09 -3.56
N SER A 15 -13.05 9.35 -3.97
CA SER A 15 -11.83 10.10 -3.67
C SER A 15 -11.74 10.38 -2.19
N GLU A 16 -12.81 10.91 -1.60
CA GLU A 16 -12.90 11.19 -0.16
C GLU A 16 -12.78 9.93 0.70
N GLN A 17 -13.30 8.79 0.22
CA GLN A 17 -13.09 7.50 0.88
C GLN A 17 -11.62 7.10 0.91
N LEU A 18 -10.90 7.26 -0.20
CA LEU A 18 -9.47 6.96 -0.27
C LEU A 18 -8.66 7.89 0.63
N ASP A 19 -8.94 9.19 0.59
CA ASP A 19 -8.29 10.19 1.44
C ASP A 19 -8.51 9.88 2.93
N LEU A 20 -9.72 9.46 3.31
CA LEU A 20 -10.04 9.06 4.67
C LEU A 20 -9.27 7.79 5.10
N VAL A 21 -9.17 6.80 4.21
CA VAL A 21 -8.38 5.58 4.48
C VAL A 21 -6.91 5.92 4.69
N GLU A 22 -6.33 6.77 3.84
CA GLU A 22 -4.94 7.22 3.95
C GLU A 22 -4.70 7.99 5.27
N ALA A 23 -5.55 8.98 5.59
CA ALA A 23 -5.42 9.77 6.81
C ALA A 23 -5.50 8.92 8.09
N ILE A 24 -6.37 7.90 8.11
CA ILE A 24 -6.47 6.96 9.24
C ILE A 24 -5.18 6.12 9.33
N TRP A 25 -4.69 5.63 8.20
CA TRP A 25 -3.48 4.81 8.13
C TRP A 25 -2.24 5.57 8.62
N ASP A 26 -2.05 6.80 8.14
CA ASP A 26 -0.98 7.70 8.58
C ASP A 26 -1.07 8.02 10.07
N GLY A 27 -2.30 8.22 10.57
CA GLY A 27 -2.55 8.39 11.99
C GLY A 27 -2.10 7.20 12.84
N ILE A 28 -2.35 5.97 12.39
CA ILE A 28 -1.91 4.75 13.09
C ILE A 28 -0.37 4.64 13.06
N ALA A 29 0.23 4.84 11.88
CA ALA A 29 1.67 4.74 11.69
C ALA A 29 2.43 5.76 12.55
N SER A 30 1.96 7.02 12.58
CA SER A 30 2.59 8.10 13.36
C SER A 30 2.54 7.90 14.88
N ARG A 31 1.58 7.13 15.40
CA ARG A 31 1.52 6.75 16.82
C ARG A 31 2.40 5.53 17.16
N GLY A 32 3.04 4.91 16.18
CA GLY A 32 3.81 3.68 16.39
C GLY A 32 2.92 2.46 16.67
N GLU A 33 1.63 2.53 16.32
CA GLU A 33 0.67 1.44 16.48
C GLU A 33 0.66 0.48 15.28
N ALA A 34 1.58 0.67 14.32
CA ALA A 34 1.77 -0.27 13.24
C ALA A 34 2.19 -1.65 13.82
N PRO A 35 1.55 -2.75 13.38
CA PRO A 35 1.89 -4.07 13.89
C PRO A 35 3.37 -4.39 13.58
N PRO A 36 4.09 -5.05 14.51
CA PRO A 36 5.46 -5.44 14.26
C PRO A 36 5.50 -6.44 13.10
N LEU A 37 6.53 -6.32 12.26
CA LEU A 37 6.79 -7.30 11.20
C LEU A 37 7.11 -8.67 11.82
N THR A 38 6.58 -9.72 11.21
CA THR A 38 7.00 -11.09 11.53
C THR A 38 8.44 -11.32 11.06
N ASP A 39 9.12 -12.32 11.62
CA ASP A 39 10.50 -12.63 11.24
C ASP A 39 10.60 -13.02 9.75
N ALA A 40 9.58 -13.71 9.23
CA ALA A 40 9.50 -14.04 7.80
C ALA A 40 9.38 -12.78 6.93
N GLN A 41 8.62 -11.78 7.36
CA GLN A 41 8.50 -10.50 6.64
C GLN A 41 9.80 -9.71 6.69
N LYS A 42 10.48 -9.64 7.84
CA LYS A 42 11.79 -8.98 7.97
C LYS A 42 12.83 -9.64 7.06
N ALA A 43 12.92 -10.97 7.10
CA ALA A 43 13.86 -11.72 6.26
C ALA A 43 13.61 -11.50 4.76
N GLU A 44 12.36 -11.43 4.32
CA GLU A 44 12.04 -11.14 2.92
C GLU A 44 12.41 -9.71 2.52
N LEU A 45 12.20 -8.73 3.40
CA LEU A 45 12.62 -7.35 3.15
C LEU A 45 14.15 -7.25 3.06
N ASP A 46 14.88 -7.87 3.98
CA ASP A 46 16.35 -7.91 3.97
C ASP A 46 16.87 -8.56 2.68
N ARG A 47 16.26 -9.67 2.25
CA ARG A 47 16.61 -10.37 1.01
C ARG A 47 16.39 -9.49 -0.22
N ARG A 48 15.23 -8.82 -0.34
CA ARG A 48 14.92 -7.92 -1.46
C ARG A 48 15.82 -6.70 -1.47
N PHE A 49 16.13 -6.15 -0.30
CA PHE A 49 17.02 -5.01 -0.19
C PHE A 49 18.44 -5.36 -0.64
N ALA A 50 18.97 -6.50 -0.21
CA ALA A 50 20.28 -6.99 -0.65
C ALA A 50 20.32 -7.27 -2.18
N GLN A 51 19.24 -7.84 -2.74
CA GLN A 51 19.11 -8.06 -4.17
C GLN A 51 19.11 -6.74 -4.96
N HIS A 52 18.37 -5.73 -4.49
CA HIS A 52 18.35 -4.43 -5.14
C HIS A 52 19.70 -3.72 -5.06
N LEU A 53 20.42 -3.82 -3.93
CA LEU A 53 21.76 -3.25 -3.81
C LEU A 53 22.78 -3.93 -4.74
N SER A 54 22.66 -5.23 -4.97
CA SER A 54 23.57 -5.96 -5.88
C SER A 54 23.22 -5.76 -7.36
N ASN A 55 21.95 -5.47 -7.67
CA ASN A 55 21.49 -5.18 -9.03
C ASN A 55 20.43 -4.07 -9.04
N PRO A 56 20.83 -2.79 -8.95
CA PRO A 56 19.90 -1.67 -8.85
C PRO A 56 18.99 -1.49 -10.06
N ASP A 57 19.44 -1.94 -11.24
CA ASP A 57 18.71 -1.84 -12.49
C ASP A 57 17.72 -3.01 -12.71
N ASP A 58 17.67 -3.99 -11.81
CA ASP A 58 16.65 -5.07 -11.79
C ASP A 58 15.30 -4.57 -11.26
N VAL A 59 14.77 -3.57 -11.97
CA VAL A 59 13.52 -2.91 -11.64
C VAL A 59 12.65 -2.80 -12.89
N THR A 60 11.34 -2.82 -12.70
CA THR A 60 10.39 -2.49 -13.78
C THR A 60 9.97 -1.03 -13.61
N PRO A 61 10.19 -0.17 -14.62
CA PRO A 61 9.74 1.21 -14.58
C PRO A 61 8.24 1.33 -14.31
N TRP A 62 7.84 2.33 -13.50
CA TRP A 62 6.44 2.51 -13.11
C TRP A 62 5.49 2.69 -14.31
N ASN A 63 5.94 3.39 -15.35
CA ASN A 63 5.17 3.56 -16.59
C ASN A 63 4.87 2.22 -17.27
N GLU A 64 5.78 1.26 -17.25
CA GLU A 64 5.58 -0.08 -17.81
C GLU A 64 4.59 -0.89 -16.98
N VAL A 65 4.73 -0.86 -15.64
CA VAL A 65 3.77 -1.51 -14.72
C VAL A 65 2.36 -0.93 -14.91
N LYS A 66 2.26 0.41 -14.94
CA LYS A 66 0.99 1.12 -15.14
C LYS A 66 0.35 0.76 -16.48
N ALA A 67 1.13 0.74 -17.56
CA ALA A 67 0.66 0.34 -18.88
C ALA A 67 0.13 -1.10 -18.89
N ALA A 68 0.85 -2.05 -18.26
CA ALA A 68 0.43 -3.44 -18.17
C ALA A 68 -0.88 -3.64 -17.39
N VAL A 69 -1.08 -2.89 -16.30
CA VAL A 69 -2.33 -2.93 -15.52
C VAL A 69 -3.51 -2.40 -16.34
N PHE A 70 -3.37 -1.24 -16.99
CA PHE A 70 -4.45 -0.69 -17.82
C PHE A 70 -4.79 -1.57 -19.03
N ALA A 71 -3.78 -2.19 -19.66
CA ALA A 71 -3.99 -3.14 -20.75
C ALA A 71 -4.78 -4.39 -20.31
N LYS A 72 -4.71 -4.77 -19.04
CA LYS A 72 -5.49 -5.88 -18.44
C LYS A 72 -6.91 -5.49 -18.06
N VAL A 73 -7.16 -4.23 -17.69
CA VAL A 73 -8.48 -3.72 -17.29
C VAL A 73 -9.37 -3.42 -18.51
N MET A 74 -8.77 -3.20 -19.68
CA MET A 74 -9.46 -2.89 -20.94
C MET A 74 -9.78 -4.12 -21.82
N GLN A 75 -9.61 -5.34 -21.31
CA GLN A 75 -10.03 -6.61 -21.93
C GLN A 75 -11.22 -7.19 -21.16
#